data_AF-A0A9X2ZKT6-F1
#
_entry.id   AF-A0A9X2ZKT6-F1
#
_cell.length_a   1.000
_cell.length_b   1.000
_cell.length_c   1.000
_cell.angle_alpha   90.00
_cell.angle_beta   90.00
_cell.angle_gamma   90.00
#
_symmetry.space_group_name_H-M   'P 1'
#
loop_
_entity.id
_entity.type
_entity.pdbx_description
1 polymer ?
#
loop_
_entity_poly.entity_id
_entity_poly.type
_entity_poly.pdbx_seq_one_letter_code
_entity_poly.pdbx_strand_id
1 'polypeptide(L)'
;MRSLAYIFLIAIILRPVFPVLDYIINYDYIATELCENKSQPQLDCKGKCYLKKELGKASENDSSPSTEKKIFPTGIDLLFIEKMNSFNFNLAVESILKKDILPRNLYSYSNINLLFRPPALLY
;
A
#
# COMPACT_ATOMS: atom_id res chain seq x y z
N MET A 1 41.04 -12.44 -10.58
CA MET A 1 40.20 -12.86 -9.42
C MET A 1 39.10 -11.85 -9.11
N ARG A 2 39.41 -10.57 -8.85
CA ARG A 2 38.38 -9.53 -8.58
C ARG A 2 37.47 -9.21 -9.77
N SER A 3 38.03 -9.16 -10.99
CA SER A 3 37.26 -8.95 -12.24
C SER A 3 36.19 -10.01 -12.49
N LEU A 4 36.46 -11.28 -12.18
CA LEU A 4 35.50 -12.37 -12.32
C LEU A 4 34.32 -12.23 -11.33
N ALA A 5 34.58 -11.73 -10.13
CA ALA A 5 33.52 -11.46 -9.14
C ALA A 5 32.56 -10.37 -9.62
N TYR A 6 33.07 -9.31 -10.27
CA TYR A 6 32.21 -8.27 -10.86
C TYR A 6 31.35 -8.80 -12.02
N ILE A 7 31.90 -9.66 -12.88
CA ILE A 7 31.14 -10.29 -13.97
C ILE A 7 30.01 -11.15 -13.41
N PHE A 8 30.28 -11.94 -12.36
CA PHE A 8 29.26 -12.74 -11.68
C PHE A 8 28.17 -11.87 -11.02
N LEU A 9 28.56 -10.77 -10.38
CA LEU A 9 27.62 -9.82 -9.77
C LEU A 9 26.70 -9.18 -10.81
N ILE A 10 27.25 -8.75 -11.94
CA ILE A 10 26.51 -8.17 -13.06
C ILE A 10 25.54 -9.21 -13.66
N ALA A 11 25.97 -10.47 -13.82
CA ALA A 11 25.12 -11.54 -14.35
C ALA A 11 23.89 -11.83 -13.46
N ILE A 12 24.02 -11.72 -12.14
CA ILE A 12 22.90 -11.88 -11.20
C ILE A 12 21.90 -10.74 -11.36
N ILE A 13 22.39 -9.51 -11.53
CA ILE A 13 21.55 -8.31 -11.70
C ILE A 13 20.82 -8.32 -13.05
N LEU A 14 21.41 -8.94 -14.08
CA LEU A 14 20.83 -9.03 -15.44
C LEU A 14 19.79 -10.14 -15.60
N ARG A 15 19.59 -11.02 -14.61
CA ARG A 15 18.56 -12.09 -14.65
C ARG A 15 17.17 -11.63 -15.10
N PRO A 16 16.58 -10.53 -14.59
CA PRO A 16 15.27 -10.06 -15.02
C PRO A 16 15.22 -9.50 -16.46
N VAL A 17 16.37 -9.26 -17.09
CA VAL A 17 16.46 -8.67 -18.44
C VAL A 17 16.27 -9.73 -19.53
N PHE A 18 16.59 -11.00 -19.26
CA PHE A 18 16.43 -12.09 -20.22
C PHE A 18 15.03 -12.24 -20.84
N PRO A 19 13.92 -12.31 -20.08
CA PRO A 19 12.58 -12.44 -20.67
C PRO A 19 12.16 -11.23 -21.50
N VAL A 20 12.69 -10.04 -21.18
CA VAL A 20 12.44 -8.83 -21.98
C VAL A 20 13.18 -8.87 -23.31
N LEU A 21 14.43 -9.34 -23.31
CA LEU A 21 15.22 -9.52 -24.53
C LEU A 21 14.58 -10.55 -25.47
N ASP A 22 14.16 -11.69 -24.92
CA ASP A 22 13.48 -12.73 -25.70
C ASP A 22 12.17 -12.20 -26.33
N TYR A 23 11.43 -11.38 -25.58
CA TYR A 23 10.24 -10.71 -26.11
C TYR A 23 10.53 -9.75 -27.26
N ILE A 24 11.63 -9.00 -27.21
CA ILE A 24 11.99 -8.05 -28.28
C ILE A 24 12.47 -8.80 -29.53
N ILE A 25 13.30 -9.84 -29.35
CA ILE A 25 13.87 -10.60 -30.47
C ILE A 25 12.78 -11.41 -31.18
N ASN A 26 11.89 -12.04 -30.42
CA ASN A 26 10.83 -12.92 -30.93
C ASN A 26 9.46 -12.23 -30.92
N TYR A 27 9.42 -10.89 -30.99
CA TYR A 27 8.20 -10.11 -30.84
C TYR A 27 7.06 -10.55 -31.77
N ASP A 28 7.35 -10.74 -33.06
CA ASP A 28 6.34 -11.13 -34.04
C ASP A 28 5.75 -12.50 -33.71
N TYR A 29 6.60 -13.49 -33.45
CA TYR A 29 6.19 -14.84 -33.05
C TYR A 29 5.34 -14.82 -31.76
N ILE A 30 5.74 -14.03 -30.76
CA ILE A 30 5.01 -13.95 -29.50
C ILE A 30 3.65 -13.26 -29.71
N ALA A 31 3.59 -12.22 -30.54
CA ALA A 31 2.36 -11.51 -30.83
C ALA A 31 1.38 -12.35 -31.66
N THR A 32 1.87 -13.12 -32.65
CA THR A 32 1.02 -13.88 -33.59
C THR A 32 0.72 -15.30 -33.13
N GLU A 33 1.60 -15.96 -32.37
CA GLU A 33 1.45 -17.37 -31.96
C GLU A 33 1.17 -17.56 -30.47
N LEU A 34 1.83 -16.82 -29.59
CA LEU A 34 1.76 -17.04 -28.13
C LEU A 34 0.77 -16.13 -27.39
N CYS A 35 0.27 -15.07 -28.04
CA CYS A 35 -0.68 -14.14 -27.43
C CYS A 35 -2.05 -14.81 -27.20
N GLU A 36 -2.58 -14.79 -25.97
CA GLU A 36 -3.91 -15.34 -25.67
C GLU A 36 -5.04 -14.40 -26.14
N ASN A 37 -4.77 -13.09 -26.22
CA ASN A 37 -5.75 -12.04 -26.54
C ASN A 37 -5.80 -11.67 -28.04
N LYS A 38 -5.42 -12.58 -28.95
CA LYS A 38 -5.44 -12.30 -30.41
C LYS A 38 -6.83 -11.92 -30.93
N SER A 39 -7.88 -12.46 -30.32
CA SER A 39 -9.29 -12.22 -30.71
C SER A 39 -9.85 -10.88 -30.23
N GLN A 40 -9.11 -10.13 -29.40
CA GLN A 40 -9.55 -8.84 -28.84
C GLN A 40 -8.59 -7.71 -29.26
N PRO A 41 -8.68 -7.25 -30.53
CA PRO A 41 -7.77 -6.23 -31.05
C PRO A 41 -7.90 -4.88 -30.31
N GLN A 42 -9.06 -4.59 -29.70
CA GLN A 42 -9.27 -3.38 -28.89
C GLN A 42 -8.32 -3.25 -27.68
N LEU A 43 -7.71 -4.35 -27.21
CA LEU A 43 -6.84 -4.34 -26.02
C LEU A 43 -5.38 -3.97 -26.32
N ASP A 44 -4.98 -3.89 -27.59
CA ASP A 44 -3.60 -3.64 -28.03
C ASP A 44 -2.54 -4.46 -27.25
N CYS A 45 -2.85 -5.75 -27.03
CA CYS A 45 -2.07 -6.63 -26.16
C CYS A 45 -0.67 -6.93 -26.73
N LYS A 46 -0.57 -7.24 -28.04
CA LYS A 46 0.71 -7.47 -28.73
C LYS A 46 1.66 -8.45 -28.00
N GLY A 47 1.12 -9.52 -27.41
CA GLY A 47 1.93 -10.50 -26.67
C GLY A 47 2.39 -10.07 -25.27
N LYS A 48 1.98 -8.90 -24.76
CA LYS A 48 2.29 -8.44 -23.39
C LYS A 48 1.76 -9.41 -22.31
N CYS A 49 0.69 -10.15 -22.59
CA CYS A 49 0.18 -11.19 -21.70
C CYS A 49 1.20 -12.30 -21.46
N TYR A 50 1.91 -12.72 -22.50
CA TYR A 50 2.96 -13.74 -22.43
C TYR A 50 4.16 -13.22 -21.63
N LEU A 51 4.63 -12.01 -21.94
CA LEU A 51 5.73 -11.37 -21.20
C LEU A 51 5.44 -11.26 -19.70
N LYS A 52 4.21 -10.86 -19.34
CA LYS A 52 3.78 -10.78 -17.93
C LYS A 52 3.84 -12.13 -17.22
N LYS A 53 3.50 -13.22 -17.92
CA LYS A 53 3.54 -14.59 -17.38
C LYS A 53 4.97 -15.06 -17.14
N GLU A 54 5.87 -14.82 -18.09
CA GLU A 54 7.30 -15.16 -17.96
C GLU A 54 7.99 -14.35 -16.85
N LEU A 55 7.67 -13.06 -16.72
CA LEU A 55 8.16 -12.23 -15.61
C LEU A 55 7.65 -12.71 -14.25
N GLY A 56 6.39 -13.18 -14.17
CA GLY A 56 5.81 -13.75 -12.95
C GLY A 56 6.52 -15.04 -12.52
N LYS A 57 6.79 -15.96 -13.46
CA LYS A 57 7.54 -17.19 -13.19
C LYS A 57 8.96 -16.91 -12.67
N ALA A 58 9.65 -15.93 -13.26
CA ALA A 58 10.98 -15.53 -12.80
C ALA A 58 10.96 -15.03 -11.35
N SER A 59 9.89 -14.36 -10.92
CA SER A 59 9.73 -13.91 -9.52
C SER A 59 9.29 -15.01 -8.56
N GLU A 60 8.46 -15.97 -9.01
CA GLU A 60 7.97 -17.06 -8.17
C GLU A 60 9.06 -18.10 -7.88
N ASN A 61 10.03 -18.30 -8.77
CA ASN A 61 11.13 -19.24 -8.55
C ASN A 61 12.06 -18.86 -7.37
N ASP A 62 12.04 -17.60 -6.94
CA ASP A 62 12.80 -17.11 -5.77
C ASP A 62 11.97 -17.10 -4.47
N SER A 63 10.66 -17.43 -4.53
CA SER A 63 9.76 -17.46 -3.37
C SER A 63 9.06 -18.81 -3.23
N SER A 64 9.22 -19.47 -2.09
CA SER A 64 8.53 -20.70 -1.69
C SER A 64 7.04 -20.74 -2.11
N PRO A 65 6.48 -21.93 -2.43
CA PRO A 65 5.14 -22.06 -3.00
C PRO A 65 4.08 -21.96 -1.90
N SER A 66 3.79 -20.75 -1.42
CA SER A 66 2.58 -20.47 -0.64
C SER A 66 2.50 -18.98 -0.28
N THR A 67 2.18 -18.13 -1.25
CA THR A 67 1.48 -16.89 -0.92
C THR A 67 0.43 -16.66 -1.98
N GLU A 68 -0.74 -17.26 -1.74
CA GLU A 68 -1.99 -16.74 -2.26
C GLU A 68 -1.93 -15.21 -2.22
N LYS A 69 -2.20 -14.59 -3.37
CA LYS A 69 -2.32 -13.14 -3.49
C LYS A 69 -3.31 -12.65 -2.45
N LYS A 70 -2.83 -12.23 -1.28
CA LYS A 70 -3.60 -11.43 -0.34
C LYS A 70 -3.86 -10.13 -1.06
N ILE A 71 -5.01 -10.06 -1.70
CA ILE A 71 -5.66 -8.82 -2.11
C ILE A 71 -5.83 -8.05 -0.79
N PHE A 72 -4.89 -7.16 -0.52
CA PHE A 72 -5.08 -6.15 0.52
C PHE A 72 -6.22 -5.27 0.00
N PRO A 73 -7.39 -5.22 0.66
CA PRO A 73 -8.40 -4.25 0.28
C PRO A 73 -7.81 -2.87 0.54
N THR A 74 -7.37 -2.20 -0.53
CA THR A 74 -6.98 -0.78 -0.53
C THR A 74 -8.24 0.08 -0.48
N GLY A 75 -9.09 -0.18 0.50
CA GLY A 75 -10.36 0.47 0.70
C GLY A 75 -10.59 0.51 2.20
N ILE A 76 -10.38 1.68 2.80
CA ILE A 76 -10.87 1.93 4.15
C ILE A 76 -12.38 2.05 3.98
N ASP A 77 -13.14 1.02 4.37
CA ASP A 77 -14.60 1.13 4.44
C ASP A 77 -14.93 2.12 5.56
N LEU A 78 -15.09 3.39 5.19
CA LEU A 78 -15.57 4.44 6.07
C LEU A 78 -17.06 4.22 6.31
N LEU A 79 -17.36 3.35 7.28
CA LEU A 79 -18.73 3.00 7.67
C LEU A 79 -19.49 4.20 8.24
N PHE A 80 -18.79 5.21 8.77
CA PHE A 80 -19.40 6.40 9.35
C PHE A 80 -18.44 7.60 9.37
N ILE A 81 -18.91 8.76 8.92
CA ILE A 81 -18.26 10.07 9.09
C ILE A 81 -19.29 10.99 9.74
N GLU A 82 -18.99 11.47 10.95
CA GLU A 82 -19.78 12.51 11.60
C GLU A 82 -19.08 13.86 11.49
N LYS A 83 -19.83 14.90 11.16
CA LYS A 83 -19.31 16.26 11.12
C LYS A 83 -19.11 16.75 12.55
N MET A 84 -17.86 16.83 13.00
CA MET A 84 -17.55 17.43 14.30
C MET A 84 -17.71 18.95 14.25
N ASN A 85 -18.35 19.53 15.26
CA ASN A 85 -18.38 20.97 15.44
C ASN A 85 -16.98 21.48 15.82
N SER A 86 -16.65 22.70 15.39
CA SER A 86 -15.40 23.36 15.76
C SER A 86 -15.32 23.55 17.27
N PHE A 87 -14.31 22.98 17.92
CA PHE A 87 -14.02 23.24 19.33
C PHE A 87 -13.23 24.54 19.46
N ASN A 88 -13.69 25.46 20.31
CA ASN A 88 -12.92 26.63 20.70
C ASN A 88 -12.31 26.39 22.08
N PHE A 89 -11.00 26.22 22.13
CA PHE A 89 -10.26 26.20 23.39
C PHE A 89 -9.95 27.64 23.77
N ASN A 90 -10.80 28.24 24.61
CA ASN A 90 -10.43 29.47 25.28
C ASN A 90 -9.42 29.13 26.38
N LEU A 91 -8.14 29.30 26.07
CA LEU A 91 -7.07 29.27 27.04
C LEU A 91 -7.27 30.43 28.01
N ALA A 92 -7.86 30.14 29.17
CA ALA A 92 -7.84 31.06 30.30
C ALA A 92 -6.41 31.11 30.85
N VAL A 93 -5.57 31.94 30.24
CA VAL A 93 -4.28 32.31 30.83
C VAL A 93 -4.59 33.34 31.91
N GLU A 94 -4.89 32.86 33.12
CA GLU A 94 -4.82 33.75 34.28
C GLU A 94 -3.38 34.25 34.35
N SER A 95 -3.22 35.57 34.22
CA SER A 95 -1.92 36.21 34.37
C SER A 95 -1.31 35.75 35.69
N ILE A 96 -0.15 35.10 35.63
CA ILE A 96 0.61 34.66 36.80
C ILE A 96 1.20 35.91 37.46
N LEU A 97 0.34 36.73 38.05
CA LEU A 97 0.72 37.78 38.97
C LEU A 97 0.41 37.27 40.37
N LYS A 98 1.46 36.68 40.93
CA LYS A 98 1.73 36.44 42.36
C LYS A 98 0.54 36.70 43.29
N LYS A 99 0.05 35.61 43.89
CA LYS A 99 0.24 35.25 45.30
C LYS A 99 -0.99 34.47 45.76
N ASP A 100 -0.80 33.18 45.98
CA ASP A 100 -1.25 32.44 47.16
C ASP A 100 -0.82 30.98 46.99
N ILE A 101 -0.04 30.49 47.96
CA ILE A 101 0.60 29.16 47.99
C ILE A 101 -0.43 28.12 48.45
N LEU A 102 -1.64 28.18 47.91
CA LEU A 102 -2.65 27.13 48.11
C LEU A 102 -2.80 26.38 46.80
N PRO A 103 -2.86 25.04 46.82
CA PRO A 103 -3.06 24.27 45.60
C PRO A 103 -4.43 24.64 45.02
N ARG A 104 -4.44 25.51 44.00
CA ARG A 104 -5.63 25.75 43.19
C ARG A 104 -5.94 24.46 42.46
N ASN A 105 -7.10 23.87 42.73
CA ASN A 105 -7.55 22.70 42.01
C ASN A 105 -8.04 23.17 40.63
N LEU A 106 -7.14 23.12 39.64
CA LEU A 106 -7.40 23.49 38.24
C LEU A 106 -8.11 22.37 37.47
N TYR A 107 -8.70 21.41 38.18
CA TYR A 107 -9.42 20.31 37.56
C TYR A 107 -10.65 20.83 36.81
N SER A 108 -10.55 20.79 35.49
CA SER A 108 -11.66 21.06 34.57
C SER A 108 -11.99 19.77 33.84
N TYR A 109 -13.12 19.16 34.21
CA TYR A 109 -13.63 17.97 33.53
C TYR A 109 -14.58 18.39 32.41
N SER A 110 -14.12 18.31 31.17
CA SER A 110 -14.99 18.39 29.99
C SER A 110 -15.52 17.00 29.68
N ASN A 111 -16.82 16.79 29.87
CA ASN A 111 -17.43 15.49 29.63
C ASN A 111 -17.60 15.23 28.12
N ILE A 112 -16.58 14.66 27.47
CA ILE A 112 -16.56 14.32 26.04
C ILE A 112 -17.35 13.02 25.80
N ASN A 113 -18.63 13.07 26.11
CA ASN A 113 -19.39 11.88 26.44
C ASN A 113 -20.27 11.39 25.28
N LEU A 114 -19.91 11.74 24.04
CA LEU A 114 -20.79 11.56 22.87
C LEU A 114 -20.43 10.36 21.99
N LEU A 115 -19.17 9.90 21.98
CA LEU A 115 -18.73 8.91 20.97
C LEU A 115 -18.49 7.49 21.51
N PHE A 116 -18.37 7.32 22.82
CA PHE A 116 -18.06 6.01 23.42
C PHE A 116 -18.91 5.76 24.66
N ARG A 117 -20.21 5.52 24.45
CA ARG A 117 -21.03 4.83 25.45
C ARG A 117 -21.56 3.54 24.85
N PRO A 118 -21.54 2.42 25.60
CA PRO A 118 -22.33 1.26 25.21
C PRO A 118 -23.81 1.69 25.08
N PRO A 119 -24.59 1.09 24.17
CA PRO A 119 -26.01 1.39 24.04
C PRO A 119 -26.68 1.22 25.40
N ALA A 120 -27.25 2.29 25.93
CA ALA A 120 -28.00 2.23 27.16
C ALA A 120 -29.25 1.38 26.88
N LEU A 121 -29.32 0.20 27.51
CA LEU A 121 -30.54 -0.58 27.51
C LEU A 121 -31.59 0.22 28.30
N LEU A 122 -32.49 0.86 27.58
CA LEU A 122 -33.69 1.46 28.16
C LEU A 122 -34.62 0.31 28.55
N TYR A 123 -34.75 0.06 29.85
CA TYR A 123 -35.86 -0.70 30.44
C TYR A 123 -36.76 0.25 31.20
#